data_AF-A0A972BY81-F1
#
_entry.id   AF-A0A972BY81-F1
#
_cell.length_a   1.000
_cell.length_b   1.000
_cell.length_c   1.000
_cell.angle_alpha   90.00
_cell.angle_beta   90.00
_cell.angle_gamma   90.00
#
_symmetry.space_group_name_H-M   'P 1'
#
loop_
_entity.id
_entity.type
_entity.pdbx_description
1 polymer ?
#
loop_
_entity_poly.entity_id
_entity_poly.type
_entity_poly.pdbx_seq_one_letter_code
_entity_poly.pdbx_strand_id
1 'polypeptide(L)'
;MGQPVLLVIDVGGTNTISETYDLDGSELLSETHSTAQVFAKGAEGFIQHVKCFIENHMARYPHTTLGVIIVGVPGIVSTDGTRVISCPNLKELDGIPLGQELSAAVGVPVYVYKDTELAAIGEQQLGAARGYANAVCVMLGTGIGCGLVINDRIWRGDHSLAGELGHTIIIPDGRLCTCGRRGCLEMYCSGKAFGRQAVELGIAPSDEHRRDDPNLARLLFEAAKRGSSAAEEAITTGFALLGIAMANMVNLVNPGVIVLGGGLMAGGAAFRSVIEKSYMDSVRSFAASVPAIVDSQLGAKAVTKGAWVEGKRILEGV
;
A
#
# COMPACT_ATOMS: atom_id res chain seq x y z
N MET A 1 -29.92 -19.46 -7.16
CA MET A 1 -29.08 -18.29 -6.86
C MET A 1 -27.73 -18.54 -7.49
N GLY A 2 -27.15 -17.55 -8.16
CA GLY A 2 -25.82 -17.70 -8.77
C GLY A 2 -24.74 -17.93 -7.72
N GLN A 3 -23.58 -18.44 -8.13
CA GLN A 3 -22.44 -18.57 -7.22
C GLN A 3 -21.97 -17.17 -6.79
N PRO A 4 -21.90 -16.87 -5.48
CA PRO A 4 -21.49 -15.56 -5.01
C PRO A 4 -20.02 -15.28 -5.36
N VAL A 5 -19.75 -14.08 -5.84
CA VAL A 5 -18.40 -13.59 -6.14
C VAL A 5 -18.15 -12.25 -5.46
N LEU A 6 -16.88 -11.96 -5.23
CA LEU A 6 -16.37 -10.73 -4.65
C LEU A 6 -15.71 -9.90 -5.75
N LEU A 7 -15.95 -8.59 -5.76
CA LEU A 7 -15.11 -7.67 -6.52
C LEU A 7 -14.16 -6.98 -5.55
N VAL A 8 -12.87 -7.02 -5.85
CA VAL A 8 -11.84 -6.31 -5.11
C VAL A 8 -11.20 -5.28 -6.02
N ILE A 9 -10.92 -4.10 -5.48
CA ILE A 9 -10.32 -3.02 -6.23
C ILE A 9 -9.16 -2.45 -5.42
N ASP A 10 -7.96 -2.47 -5.98
CA ASP A 10 -6.78 -1.79 -5.42
C ASP A 10 -6.52 -0.51 -6.22
N VAL A 11 -6.83 0.64 -5.61
CA VAL A 11 -6.60 1.95 -6.19
C VAL A 11 -5.21 2.43 -5.80
N GLY A 12 -4.19 2.11 -6.59
CA GLY A 12 -2.84 2.63 -6.39
C GLY A 12 -2.65 4.04 -6.95
N GLY A 13 -1.53 4.68 -6.64
CA GLY A 13 -1.20 6.01 -7.18
C GLY A 13 -0.95 6.06 -8.70
N THR A 14 -0.59 4.92 -9.31
CA THR A 14 -0.29 4.81 -10.76
C THR A 14 -1.31 3.96 -11.50
N ASN A 15 -1.66 2.81 -10.91
CA ASN A 15 -2.55 1.83 -11.50
C ASN A 15 -3.69 1.50 -10.54
N THR A 16 -4.87 1.26 -11.10
CA THR A 16 -6.02 0.68 -10.41
C THR A 16 -6.19 -0.75 -10.92
N ILE A 17 -6.23 -1.71 -10.00
CA ILE A 17 -6.40 -3.14 -10.29
C ILE A 17 -7.80 -3.54 -9.82
N SER A 18 -8.60 -4.11 -10.72
CA SER A 18 -9.94 -4.61 -10.42
C SER A 18 -9.96 -6.11 -10.67
N GLU A 19 -10.35 -6.90 -9.66
CA GLU A 19 -10.36 -8.35 -9.74
C GLU A 19 -11.65 -8.93 -9.16
N THR A 20 -12.20 -9.97 -9.79
CA THR A 20 -13.26 -10.78 -9.18
C THR A 20 -12.73 -12.12 -8.73
N TYR A 21 -13.20 -12.55 -7.56
CA TYR A 21 -12.86 -13.83 -6.95
C TYR A 21 -14.12 -14.60 -6.56
N ASP A 22 -14.05 -15.93 -6.64
CA ASP A 22 -15.02 -16.79 -5.95
C ASP A 22 -14.72 -16.88 -4.43
N LEU A 23 -15.57 -17.59 -3.68
CA LEU A 23 -15.40 -17.79 -2.24
C LEU A 23 -14.21 -18.71 -1.87
N ASP A 24 -13.69 -19.47 -2.82
CA ASP A 24 -12.53 -20.37 -2.64
C ASP A 24 -11.20 -19.65 -2.93
N GLY A 25 -11.27 -18.45 -3.50
CA GLY A 25 -10.11 -17.58 -3.77
C GLY A 25 -9.57 -17.71 -5.20
N SER A 26 -10.30 -18.36 -6.10
CA SER A 26 -9.99 -18.42 -7.53
C SER A 26 -10.29 -17.07 -8.17
N GLU A 27 -9.32 -16.54 -8.89
CA GLU A 27 -9.47 -15.32 -9.68
C GLU A 27 -10.24 -15.65 -10.97
N LEU A 28 -11.32 -14.90 -11.23
CA LEU A 28 -12.17 -15.08 -12.41
C LEU A 28 -11.88 -14.03 -13.48
N LEU A 29 -11.65 -12.78 -13.07
CA LEU A 29 -11.35 -11.67 -13.98
C LEU A 29 -10.37 -10.74 -13.27
N SER A 30 -9.38 -10.26 -13.99
CA SER A 30 -8.42 -9.25 -13.53
C SER A 30 -8.19 -8.24 -14.65
N GLU A 31 -8.33 -6.97 -14.32
CA GLU A 31 -8.00 -5.85 -15.20
C GLU A 31 -7.13 -4.85 -14.46
N THR A 32 -6.19 -4.24 -15.18
CA THR A 32 -5.35 -3.15 -14.65
C THR A 32 -5.45 -1.97 -15.60
N HIS A 33 -5.79 -0.82 -15.05
CA HIS A 33 -5.91 0.45 -15.77
C HIS A 33 -5.07 1.52 -15.08
N SER A 34 -4.69 2.58 -15.81
CA SER A 34 -4.03 3.71 -15.15
C SER A 34 -5.01 4.43 -14.22
N THR A 35 -4.60 4.73 -12.99
CA THR A 35 -5.42 5.47 -12.03
C THR A 35 -5.83 6.83 -12.59
N ALA A 36 -4.92 7.51 -13.31
CA ALA A 36 -5.24 8.78 -13.94
C ALA A 36 -6.36 8.67 -14.99
N GLN A 37 -6.45 7.54 -15.70
CA GLN A 37 -7.53 7.29 -16.66
C GLN A 37 -8.85 6.96 -15.95
N VAL A 38 -8.79 6.13 -14.91
CA VAL A 38 -9.96 5.76 -14.08
C VAL A 38 -10.59 6.99 -13.43
N PHE A 39 -9.77 7.90 -12.93
CA PHE A 39 -10.21 9.12 -12.24
C PHE A 39 -10.27 10.36 -13.15
N ALA A 40 -10.21 10.19 -14.49
CA ALA A 40 -10.23 11.32 -15.43
C ALA A 40 -11.48 12.21 -15.32
N LYS A 41 -12.57 11.69 -14.75
CA LYS A 41 -13.81 12.42 -14.45
C LYS A 41 -14.11 12.46 -12.94
N GLY A 42 -13.08 12.40 -12.10
CA GLY A 42 -13.21 12.30 -10.65
C GLY A 42 -13.87 11.00 -10.20
N ALA A 43 -14.56 11.04 -9.06
CA ALA A 43 -15.27 9.89 -8.48
C ALA A 43 -16.31 9.28 -9.44
N GLU A 44 -17.00 10.10 -10.25
CA GLU A 44 -17.95 9.60 -11.26
C GLU A 44 -17.25 8.72 -12.31
N GLY A 45 -16.03 9.10 -12.73
CA GLY A 45 -15.22 8.27 -13.62
C GLY A 45 -14.93 6.88 -13.03
N PHE A 46 -14.60 6.85 -11.73
CA PHE A 46 -14.37 5.60 -11.01
C PHE A 46 -15.65 4.76 -10.87
N ILE A 47 -16.80 5.37 -10.54
CA ILE A 47 -18.09 4.67 -10.48
C ILE A 47 -18.41 4.01 -11.83
N GLN A 48 -18.22 4.73 -12.94
CA GLN A 48 -18.44 4.18 -14.27
C GLN A 48 -17.45 3.05 -14.60
N HIS A 49 -16.18 3.19 -14.21
CA HIS A 49 -15.19 2.13 -14.35
C HIS A 49 -15.64 0.84 -13.64
N VAL A 50 -16.11 0.95 -12.40
CA VAL A 50 -16.63 -0.19 -11.62
C VAL A 50 -17.83 -0.83 -12.30
N LYS A 51 -18.79 -0.03 -12.80
CA LYS A 51 -19.96 -0.54 -13.53
C LYS A 51 -19.55 -1.33 -14.78
N CYS A 52 -18.66 -0.77 -15.61
CA CYS A 52 -18.15 -1.47 -16.80
C CYS A 52 -17.44 -2.78 -16.46
N PHE A 53 -16.66 -2.80 -15.37
CA PHE A 53 -16.01 -4.03 -14.91
C PHE A 53 -17.03 -5.10 -14.50
N ILE A 54 -18.07 -4.71 -13.75
CA ILE A 54 -19.17 -5.61 -13.35
C ILE A 54 -19.91 -6.14 -14.59
N GLU A 55 -20.21 -5.29 -15.57
CA GLU A 55 -20.85 -5.71 -16.83
C GLU A 55 -20.00 -6.72 -17.60
N ASN A 56 -18.68 -6.50 -17.71
CA ASN A 56 -17.76 -7.43 -18.35
C ASN A 56 -17.69 -8.78 -17.59
N HIS A 57 -17.66 -8.73 -16.25
CA HIS A 57 -17.71 -9.95 -15.44
C HIS A 57 -19.00 -10.73 -15.71
N MET A 58 -20.16 -10.08 -15.64
CA MET A 58 -21.46 -10.74 -15.82
C MET A 58 -21.64 -11.31 -17.25
N ALA A 59 -21.04 -10.68 -18.26
CA ALA A 59 -21.03 -11.20 -19.62
C ALA A 59 -20.19 -12.50 -19.75
N ARG A 60 -19.09 -12.62 -19.02
CA ARG A 60 -18.20 -13.80 -19.04
C ARG A 60 -18.65 -14.91 -18.09
N TYR A 61 -19.23 -14.55 -16.96
CA TYR A 61 -19.62 -15.45 -15.87
C TYR A 61 -21.10 -15.27 -15.48
N PRO A 62 -22.06 -15.51 -16.40
CA PRO A 62 -23.48 -15.20 -16.20
C PRO A 62 -24.17 -16.02 -15.08
N HIS A 63 -23.50 -17.06 -14.56
CA HIS A 63 -24.00 -17.90 -13.47
C HIS A 63 -23.59 -17.40 -12.08
N THR A 64 -22.84 -16.31 -11.99
CA THR A 64 -22.38 -15.73 -10.73
C THR A 64 -23.32 -14.64 -10.23
N THR A 65 -23.12 -14.19 -9.00
CA THR A 65 -23.83 -13.04 -8.43
C THR A 65 -22.85 -12.24 -7.58
N LEU A 66 -22.72 -10.94 -7.84
CA LEU A 66 -21.85 -10.07 -7.05
C LEU A 66 -22.41 -9.91 -5.64
N GLY A 67 -21.62 -10.29 -4.62
CA GLY A 67 -22.03 -10.23 -3.22
C GLY A 67 -21.62 -8.94 -2.51
N VAL A 68 -20.35 -8.57 -2.65
CA VAL A 68 -19.75 -7.39 -1.98
C VAL A 68 -18.58 -6.85 -2.80
N ILE A 69 -18.29 -5.56 -2.64
CA ILE A 69 -17.10 -4.91 -3.20
C ILE A 69 -16.19 -4.44 -2.05
N ILE A 70 -14.91 -4.76 -2.15
CA ILE A 70 -13.88 -4.23 -1.23
C ILE A 70 -12.92 -3.34 -2.02
N VAL A 71 -12.78 -2.09 -1.59
CA VAL A 71 -11.93 -1.08 -2.25
C VAL A 71 -10.78 -0.70 -1.33
N GLY A 72 -9.55 -1.01 -1.74
CA GLY A 72 -8.33 -0.49 -1.16
C GLY A 72 -7.97 0.86 -1.77
N VAL A 73 -7.72 1.85 -0.92
CA VAL A 73 -7.30 3.19 -1.35
C VAL A 73 -6.11 3.69 -0.52
N PRO A 74 -5.26 4.57 -1.06
CA PRO A 74 -4.30 5.31 -0.26
C PRO A 74 -5.01 6.30 0.67
N GLY A 75 -4.37 6.63 1.78
CA GLY A 75 -4.84 7.64 2.72
C GLY A 75 -5.61 7.06 3.91
N ILE A 76 -6.52 7.87 4.44
CA ILE A 76 -7.23 7.61 5.70
C ILE A 76 -8.68 7.32 5.39
N VAL A 77 -9.21 6.23 5.95
CA VAL A 77 -10.58 5.75 5.72
C VAL A 77 -11.33 5.71 7.05
N SER A 78 -12.63 6.02 7.02
CA SER A 78 -13.48 5.95 8.20
C SER A 78 -13.54 4.52 8.76
N THR A 79 -13.70 4.41 10.09
CA THR A 79 -13.69 3.09 10.77
C THR A 79 -14.79 2.17 10.27
N ASP A 80 -15.93 2.72 9.86
CA ASP A 80 -17.06 1.99 9.26
C ASP A 80 -16.86 1.64 7.77
N GLY A 81 -15.75 2.05 7.16
CA GLY A 81 -15.41 1.75 5.77
C GLY A 81 -16.28 2.47 4.73
N THR A 82 -17.06 3.49 5.11
CA THR A 82 -18.00 4.15 4.19
C THR A 82 -17.39 5.35 3.45
N ARG A 83 -16.32 5.95 3.99
CA ARG A 83 -15.79 7.25 3.56
C ARG A 83 -14.27 7.29 3.52
N VAL A 84 -13.72 7.94 2.50
CA VAL A 84 -12.32 8.36 2.49
C VAL A 84 -12.23 9.69 3.25
N ILE A 85 -11.54 9.69 4.39
CA ILE A 85 -11.38 10.88 5.24
C ILE A 85 -10.39 11.84 4.60
N SER A 86 -9.24 11.32 4.14
CA SER A 86 -8.26 12.11 3.41
C SER A 86 -7.42 11.25 2.48
N CYS A 87 -7.15 11.75 1.28
CA CYS A 87 -6.29 11.14 0.28
C CYS A 87 -5.50 12.22 -0.49
N PRO A 88 -4.43 12.77 0.10
CA PRO A 88 -3.70 13.90 -0.50
C PRO A 88 -3.02 13.55 -1.84
N ASN A 89 -2.75 12.26 -2.06
CA ASN A 89 -2.11 11.76 -3.28
C ASN A 89 -3.10 11.52 -4.44
N LEU A 90 -4.41 11.42 -4.17
CA LEU A 90 -5.47 11.27 -5.17
C LEU A 90 -6.67 12.12 -4.75
N LYS A 91 -6.62 13.40 -5.11
CA LYS A 91 -7.54 14.44 -4.60
C LYS A 91 -8.99 14.18 -4.92
N GLU A 92 -9.25 13.42 -5.98
CA GLU A 92 -10.57 12.97 -6.41
C GLU A 92 -11.26 12.09 -5.35
N LEU A 93 -10.50 11.48 -4.44
CA LEU A 93 -11.00 10.70 -3.31
C LEU A 93 -11.00 11.48 -1.98
N ASP A 94 -10.47 12.71 -1.92
CA ASP A 94 -10.30 13.40 -0.65
C ASP A 94 -11.65 13.82 -0.05
N GLY A 95 -11.99 13.28 1.12
CA GLY A 95 -13.18 13.65 1.89
C GLY A 95 -14.51 13.04 1.40
N ILE A 96 -14.51 12.16 0.40
CA ILE A 96 -15.74 11.67 -0.25
C ILE A 96 -16.32 10.38 0.40
N PRO A 97 -17.65 10.21 0.42
CA PRO A 97 -18.32 8.99 0.91
C PRO A 97 -18.31 7.87 -0.14
N LEU A 98 -17.10 7.49 -0.59
CA LEU A 98 -16.89 6.59 -1.72
C LEU A 98 -17.65 5.26 -1.60
N GLY A 99 -17.63 4.62 -0.43
CA GLY A 99 -18.32 3.35 -0.21
C GLY A 99 -19.84 3.49 -0.34
N GLN A 100 -20.39 4.57 0.22
CA GLN A 100 -21.82 4.86 0.13
C GLN A 100 -22.26 5.17 -1.31
N GLU A 101 -21.51 6.02 -2.02
CA GLU A 101 -21.82 6.40 -3.41
C GLU A 101 -21.73 5.21 -4.36
N LEU A 102 -20.67 4.39 -4.25
CA LEU A 102 -20.54 3.18 -5.05
C LEU A 102 -21.65 2.18 -4.73
N SER A 103 -21.93 1.94 -3.44
CA SER A 103 -22.99 1.01 -3.03
C SER A 103 -24.35 1.40 -3.59
N ALA A 104 -24.70 2.69 -3.53
CA ALA A 104 -25.92 3.21 -4.15
C ALA A 104 -25.93 3.04 -5.68
N ALA A 105 -24.77 3.18 -6.33
CA ALA A 105 -24.66 3.10 -7.78
C ALA A 105 -24.68 1.67 -8.34
N VAL A 106 -24.22 0.66 -7.59
CA VAL A 106 -24.10 -0.74 -8.04
C VAL A 106 -25.09 -1.69 -7.36
N GLY A 107 -25.76 -1.28 -6.29
CA GLY A 107 -26.80 -2.05 -5.61
C GLY A 107 -26.29 -3.19 -4.71
N VAL A 108 -24.99 -3.22 -4.39
CA VAL A 108 -24.37 -4.18 -3.46
C VAL A 108 -23.57 -3.44 -2.37
N PRO A 109 -23.33 -4.04 -1.20
CA PRO A 109 -22.48 -3.43 -0.18
C PRO A 109 -21.06 -3.15 -0.69
N VAL A 110 -20.51 -2.00 -0.33
CA VAL A 110 -19.15 -1.59 -0.68
C VAL A 110 -18.45 -1.10 0.58
N TYR A 111 -17.27 -1.65 0.85
CA TYR A 111 -16.44 -1.25 1.98
C TYR A 111 -15.08 -0.77 1.50
N VAL A 112 -14.67 0.37 2.03
CA VAL A 112 -13.39 1.00 1.73
C VAL A 112 -12.42 0.69 2.86
N TYR A 113 -11.17 0.41 2.49
CA TYR A 113 -10.07 0.13 3.39
C TYR A 113 -8.85 0.92 2.93
N LYS A 114 -7.92 1.19 3.86
CA LYS A 114 -6.58 1.59 3.46
C LYS A 114 -5.90 0.41 2.77
N ASP A 115 -5.26 0.65 1.64
CA ASP A 115 -4.52 -0.36 0.87
C ASP A 115 -3.54 -1.17 1.73
N THR A 116 -2.78 -0.51 2.61
CA THR A 116 -1.82 -1.18 3.50
C THR A 116 -2.46 -2.00 4.61
N GLU A 117 -3.70 -1.69 5.02
CA GLU A 117 -4.45 -2.55 5.93
C GLU A 117 -4.82 -3.86 5.23
N LEU A 118 -5.35 -3.77 4.00
CA LEU A 118 -5.66 -4.95 3.20
C LEU A 118 -4.40 -5.77 2.93
N ALA A 119 -3.29 -5.14 2.56
CA ALA A 119 -2.03 -5.85 2.38
C ALA A 119 -1.59 -6.59 3.66
N ALA A 120 -1.79 -5.99 4.83
CA ALA A 120 -1.52 -6.65 6.10
C ALA A 120 -2.48 -7.82 6.40
N ILE A 121 -3.77 -7.68 6.10
CA ILE A 121 -4.75 -8.78 6.19
C ILE A 121 -4.30 -9.93 5.28
N GLY A 122 -3.95 -9.63 4.03
CA GLY A 122 -3.49 -10.61 3.05
C GLY A 122 -2.27 -11.37 3.57
N GLU A 123 -1.23 -10.65 4.01
CA GLU A 123 0.00 -11.27 4.52
C GLU A 123 -0.21 -12.07 5.80
N GLN A 124 -1.08 -11.63 6.70
CA GLN A 124 -1.39 -12.34 7.94
C GLN A 124 -2.16 -13.65 7.68
N GLN A 125 -3.07 -13.64 6.70
CA GLN A 125 -3.96 -14.77 6.47
C GLN A 125 -3.37 -15.76 5.46
N LEU A 126 -2.69 -15.25 4.44
CA LEU A 126 -2.25 -16.02 3.29
C LEU A 126 -0.75 -15.93 3.02
N GLY A 127 -0.01 -15.00 3.64
CA GLY A 127 1.38 -14.72 3.30
C GLY A 127 2.37 -14.88 4.45
N ALA A 128 3.37 -14.00 4.44
CA ALA A 128 4.57 -14.07 5.26
C ALA A 128 4.33 -13.80 6.75
N ALA A 129 3.19 -13.18 7.11
CA ALA A 129 2.79 -12.96 8.50
C ALA A 129 1.88 -14.06 9.06
N ARG A 130 1.68 -15.18 8.34
CA ARG A 130 0.88 -16.30 8.82
C ARG A 130 1.45 -16.89 10.11
N GLY A 131 0.57 -17.08 11.09
CA GLY A 131 0.94 -17.60 12.42
C GLY A 131 1.43 -16.54 13.40
N TYR A 132 1.52 -15.27 12.99
CA TYR A 132 1.86 -14.16 13.87
C TYR A 132 0.61 -13.36 14.23
N ALA A 133 0.25 -13.39 15.52
CA ALA A 133 -0.84 -12.55 16.05
C ALA A 133 -0.51 -11.06 16.08
N ASN A 134 0.79 -10.72 16.06
CA ASN A 134 1.27 -9.34 16.04
C ASN A 134 2.28 -9.19 14.90
N ALA A 135 1.98 -8.35 13.92
CA ALA A 135 2.81 -8.15 12.74
C ALA A 135 2.76 -6.69 12.27
N VAL A 136 3.85 -6.21 11.67
CA VAL A 136 3.90 -4.92 10.98
C VAL A 136 4.17 -5.18 9.51
N CYS A 137 3.28 -4.74 8.63
CA CYS A 137 3.43 -4.88 7.19
C CYS A 137 3.76 -3.51 6.59
N VAL A 138 5.02 -3.29 6.19
CA VAL A 138 5.51 -2.04 5.61
C VAL A 138 5.50 -2.16 4.08
N MET A 139 4.79 -1.25 3.41
CA MET A 139 4.62 -1.25 1.96
C MET A 139 5.30 -0.02 1.36
N LEU A 140 6.28 -0.25 0.49
CA LEU A 140 7.02 0.78 -0.22
C LEU A 140 6.63 0.82 -1.70
N GLY A 141 6.11 1.95 -2.13
CA GLY A 141 5.73 2.19 -3.52
C GLY A 141 5.93 3.66 -3.86
N THR A 142 4.87 4.30 -4.35
CA THR A 142 4.82 5.76 -4.51
C THR A 142 5.15 6.48 -3.20
N GLY A 143 4.61 5.99 -2.09
CA GLY A 143 4.84 6.46 -0.72
C GLY A 143 5.31 5.33 0.20
N ILE A 144 5.17 5.56 1.51
CA ILE A 144 5.42 4.54 2.55
C ILE A 144 4.21 4.46 3.48
N GLY A 145 3.55 3.32 3.50
CA GLY A 145 2.50 3.03 4.48
C GLY A 145 2.79 1.75 5.25
N CYS A 146 2.11 1.56 6.38
CA CYS A 146 2.07 0.25 7.02
C CYS A 146 0.69 -0.12 7.55
N GLY A 147 0.42 -1.42 7.54
CA GLY A 147 -0.68 -2.02 8.27
C GLY A 147 -0.16 -2.67 9.55
N LEU A 148 -0.90 -2.51 10.64
CA LEU A 148 -0.58 -3.10 11.93
C LEU A 148 -1.57 -4.21 12.24
N VAL A 149 -1.06 -5.40 12.51
CA VAL A 149 -1.83 -6.51 13.07
C VAL A 149 -1.48 -6.60 14.55
N ILE A 150 -2.48 -6.52 15.43
CA ILE A 150 -2.33 -6.66 16.88
C ILE A 150 -3.41 -7.62 17.37
N ASN A 151 -3.01 -8.67 18.09
CA ASN A 151 -3.91 -9.73 18.56
C ASN A 151 -4.83 -10.27 17.47
N ASP A 152 -4.23 -10.66 16.36
CA ASP A 152 -4.86 -11.22 15.17
C ASP A 152 -5.81 -10.29 14.39
N ARG A 153 -5.86 -9.00 14.74
CA ARG A 153 -6.76 -8.03 14.14
C ARG A 153 -6.01 -6.83 13.58
N ILE A 154 -6.53 -6.24 12.53
CA ILE A 154 -6.03 -4.95 12.04
C ILE A 154 -6.25 -3.89 13.11
N TRP A 155 -5.17 -3.22 13.51
CA TRP A 155 -5.20 -2.10 14.43
C TRP A 155 -5.22 -0.78 13.65
N ARG A 156 -6.37 -0.10 13.73
CA ARG A 156 -6.61 1.21 13.10
C ARG A 156 -6.36 2.40 14.03
N GLY A 157 -6.36 2.15 15.35
CA GLY A 157 -6.46 3.19 16.36
C GLY A 157 -7.82 3.89 16.36
N ASP A 158 -8.00 4.85 17.27
CA ASP A 158 -9.31 5.48 17.54
C ASP A 158 -9.85 6.33 16.38
N HIS A 159 -8.98 6.73 15.45
CA HIS A 159 -9.30 7.63 14.34
C HIS A 159 -8.80 7.13 12.99
N SER A 160 -8.52 5.82 12.86
CA SER A 160 -8.00 5.21 11.62
C SER A 160 -6.65 5.81 11.13
N LEU A 161 -5.84 6.30 12.05
CA LEU A 161 -4.53 6.94 11.77
C LEU A 161 -3.33 6.04 12.11
N ALA A 162 -3.58 4.81 12.59
CA ALA A 162 -2.50 3.90 12.89
C ALA A 162 -1.75 3.49 11.60
N GLY A 163 -0.43 3.35 11.71
CA GLY A 163 0.40 2.89 10.60
C GLY A 163 0.80 3.95 9.57
N GLU A 164 0.72 5.25 9.91
CA GLU A 164 1.29 6.35 9.11
C GLU A 164 2.82 6.46 9.24
N LEU A 165 3.53 5.33 9.05
CA LEU A 165 5.00 5.24 9.20
C LEU A 165 5.74 6.24 8.31
N GLY A 166 5.29 6.42 7.06
CA GLY A 166 5.88 7.36 6.11
C GLY A 166 5.87 8.82 6.60
N HIS A 167 4.95 9.18 7.49
CA HIS A 167 4.81 10.54 8.02
C HIS A 167 5.46 10.74 9.40
N THR A 168 6.14 9.73 9.94
CA THR A 168 7.00 9.88 11.12
C THR A 168 8.20 10.76 10.79
N ILE A 169 8.57 11.65 11.71
CA ILE A 169 9.74 12.53 11.54
C ILE A 169 11.00 11.71 11.80
N ILE A 170 11.76 11.44 10.74
CA ILE A 170 13.03 10.71 10.81
C ILE A 170 14.25 11.65 10.80
N ILE A 171 14.12 12.81 10.14
CA ILE A 171 15.14 13.87 10.11
C ILE A 171 14.48 15.18 10.55
N PRO A 172 14.69 15.63 11.80
CA PRO A 172 14.20 16.92 12.27
C PRO A 172 14.60 18.06 11.31
N ASP A 173 13.66 18.99 11.08
CA ASP A 173 13.83 20.13 10.15
C ASP A 173 14.17 19.77 8.70
N GLY A 174 13.98 18.50 8.34
CA GLY A 174 14.29 17.94 7.03
C GLY A 174 13.40 18.45 5.88
N ARG A 175 13.31 17.64 4.82
CA ARG A 175 12.56 17.93 3.60
C ARG A 175 11.09 18.20 3.91
N LEU A 176 10.50 19.19 3.24
CA LEU A 176 9.06 19.47 3.32
C LEU A 176 8.27 18.31 2.71
N CYS A 177 7.34 17.76 3.48
CA CYS A 177 6.42 16.71 3.07
C CYS A 177 5.10 17.31 2.57
N THR A 178 4.42 16.59 1.68
CA THR A 178 3.07 16.95 1.18
C THR A 178 2.02 16.98 2.30
N CYS A 179 2.25 16.30 3.43
CA CYS A 179 1.40 16.42 4.63
C CYS A 179 1.56 17.76 5.37
N GLY A 180 2.46 18.65 4.94
CA GLY A 180 2.73 19.95 5.55
C GLY A 180 3.80 19.96 6.63
N ARG A 181 4.27 18.79 7.09
CA ARG A 181 5.37 18.67 8.06
C ARG A 181 6.74 18.60 7.38
N ARG A 182 7.81 18.73 8.15
CA ARG A 182 9.20 18.55 7.71
C ARG A 182 9.81 17.28 8.29
N GLY A 183 10.61 16.59 7.49
CA GLY A 183 11.40 15.46 7.98
C GLY A 183 10.73 14.10 7.94
N CYS A 184 9.58 13.97 7.27
CA CYS A 184 8.88 12.71 7.14
C CYS A 184 9.72 11.66 6.41
N LEU A 185 9.74 10.40 6.90
CA LEU A 185 10.46 9.28 6.28
C LEU A 185 10.19 9.12 4.79
N GLU A 186 8.94 9.32 4.37
CA GLU A 186 8.52 9.23 2.96
C GLU A 186 9.32 10.14 2.04
N MET A 187 9.85 11.27 2.54
CA MET A 187 10.63 12.22 1.75
C MET A 187 12.05 11.74 1.44
N TYR A 188 12.44 10.56 1.95
CA TYR A 188 13.80 10.02 1.83
C TYR A 188 13.85 8.59 1.29
N CYS A 189 12.80 7.79 1.47
CA CYS A 189 12.82 6.36 1.15
C CYS A 189 11.54 5.86 0.43
N SER A 190 10.89 6.72 -0.35
CA SER A 190 9.75 6.35 -1.22
C SER A 190 10.12 6.41 -2.70
N GLY A 191 9.26 5.88 -3.56
CA GLY A 191 9.40 6.05 -5.01
C GLY A 191 9.47 7.52 -5.41
N LYS A 192 8.64 8.39 -4.81
CA LYS A 192 8.72 9.85 -5.01
C LYS A 192 10.07 10.42 -4.57
N ALA A 193 10.57 10.01 -3.40
CA ALA A 193 11.86 10.49 -2.88
C ALA A 193 13.04 10.09 -3.77
N PHE A 194 13.09 8.82 -4.19
CA PHE A 194 14.15 8.33 -5.09
C PHE A 194 14.01 8.92 -6.50
N GLY A 195 12.80 9.12 -7.01
CA GLY A 195 12.57 9.84 -8.26
C GLY A 195 13.13 11.27 -8.20
N ARG A 196 12.85 11.99 -7.11
CA ARG A 196 13.42 13.32 -6.86
C ARG A 196 14.93 13.31 -6.79
N GLN A 197 15.53 12.34 -6.10
CA GLN A 197 16.99 12.20 -6.03
C GLN A 197 17.60 11.90 -7.41
N ALA A 198 16.93 11.11 -8.26
CA ALA A 198 17.37 10.87 -9.63
C ALA A 198 17.47 12.17 -10.43
N VAL A 199 16.52 13.08 -10.26
CA VAL A 199 16.54 14.41 -10.90
C VAL A 199 17.64 15.30 -10.30
N GLU A 200 17.76 15.33 -8.96
CA GLU A 200 18.79 16.11 -8.25
C GLU A 200 20.22 15.71 -8.63
N LEU A 201 20.43 14.44 -8.96
CA LEU A 201 21.73 13.90 -9.42
C LEU A 201 21.94 14.00 -10.93
N GLY A 202 20.99 14.56 -11.69
CA GLY A 202 21.07 14.64 -13.15
C GLY A 202 20.95 13.30 -13.89
N ILE A 203 20.48 12.25 -13.21
CA ILE A 203 20.24 10.91 -13.78
C ILE A 203 18.93 10.89 -14.57
N ALA A 204 17.92 11.61 -14.08
CA ALA A 204 16.62 11.78 -14.71
C ALA A 204 16.45 13.22 -15.24
N PRO A 205 15.64 13.43 -16.29
CA PRO A 205 15.37 14.76 -16.82
C PRO A 205 14.78 15.68 -15.74
N SER A 206 15.27 16.92 -15.68
CA SER A 206 14.69 17.96 -14.84
C SER A 206 13.50 18.60 -15.56
N ASP A 207 12.30 18.10 -15.31
CA ASP A 207 11.05 18.78 -15.61
C ASP A 207 10.35 19.05 -14.28
N GLU A 208 9.96 20.30 -14.03
CA GLU A 208 9.26 20.71 -12.80
C GLU A 208 8.02 19.85 -12.55
N HIS A 209 7.34 19.39 -13.61
CA HIS A 209 6.14 18.56 -13.51
C HIS A 209 6.43 17.09 -13.20
N ARG A 210 7.68 16.65 -13.33
CA ARG A 210 8.09 15.25 -13.16
C ARG A 210 9.06 15.02 -12.01
N ARG A 211 9.45 16.08 -11.29
CA ARG A 211 10.43 15.97 -10.20
C ARG A 211 10.03 14.95 -9.13
N ASP A 212 8.74 14.75 -8.90
CA ASP A 212 8.20 13.79 -7.93
C ASP A 212 7.52 12.59 -8.60
N ASP A 213 7.81 12.30 -9.87
CA ASP A 213 7.31 11.12 -10.58
C ASP A 213 7.94 9.85 -9.99
N PRO A 214 7.17 8.97 -9.31
CA PRO A 214 7.71 7.78 -8.67
C PRO A 214 8.34 6.80 -9.67
N ASN A 215 8.00 6.88 -10.96
CA ASN A 215 8.59 6.03 -11.99
C ASN A 215 10.07 6.36 -12.25
N LEU A 216 10.53 7.56 -11.89
CA LEU A 216 11.92 7.97 -12.03
C LEU A 216 12.84 7.26 -11.03
N ALA A 217 12.30 6.69 -9.94
CA ALA A 217 13.08 5.88 -8.99
C ALA A 217 13.81 4.73 -9.71
N ARG A 218 13.20 4.13 -10.74
CA ARG A 218 13.82 3.07 -11.56
C ARG A 218 15.15 3.54 -12.16
N LEU A 219 15.23 4.79 -12.63
CA LEU A 219 16.46 5.33 -13.23
C LEU A 219 17.58 5.47 -12.20
N LEU A 220 17.24 5.82 -10.94
CA LEU A 220 18.20 5.86 -9.84
C LEU A 220 18.76 4.46 -9.55
N PHE A 221 17.88 3.45 -9.39
CA PHE A 221 18.31 2.06 -9.16
C PHE A 221 19.17 1.53 -10.32
N GLU A 222 18.82 1.85 -11.56
CA GLU A 222 19.60 1.47 -12.73
C GLU A 222 20.97 2.16 -12.79
N ALA A 223 21.04 3.44 -12.41
CA ALA A 223 22.32 4.15 -12.33
C ALA A 223 23.24 3.52 -11.28
N ALA A 224 22.73 3.16 -10.11
CA ALA A 224 23.49 2.45 -9.10
C ALA A 224 23.98 1.08 -9.61
N LYS A 225 23.11 0.31 -10.29
CA LYS A 225 23.51 -0.97 -10.94
C LYS A 225 24.61 -0.79 -12.00
N ARG A 226 24.68 0.38 -12.63
CA ARG A 226 25.75 0.74 -13.59
C ARG A 226 27.01 1.33 -12.93
N GLY A 227 27.08 1.34 -11.59
CA GLY A 227 28.26 1.78 -10.84
C GLY A 227 28.28 3.27 -10.48
N SER A 228 27.14 3.97 -10.53
CA SER A 228 27.05 5.35 -10.06
C SER A 228 27.12 5.38 -8.52
N SER A 229 28.24 5.85 -7.97
CA SER A 229 28.44 6.00 -6.53
C SER A 229 27.43 6.96 -5.89
N ALA A 230 27.10 8.06 -6.56
CA ALA A 230 26.11 9.03 -6.07
C ALA A 230 24.70 8.41 -5.97
N ALA A 231 24.30 7.58 -6.94
CA ALA A 231 23.03 6.87 -6.89
C ALA A 231 23.01 5.83 -5.76
N GLU A 232 24.11 5.08 -5.61
CA GLU A 232 24.28 4.08 -4.54
C GLU A 232 24.20 4.73 -3.15
N GLU A 233 24.87 5.87 -2.94
CA GLU A 233 24.84 6.63 -1.69
C GLU A 233 23.43 7.13 -1.36
N ALA A 234 22.72 7.65 -2.36
CA ALA A 234 21.37 8.18 -2.19
C ALA A 234 20.38 7.07 -1.78
N ILE A 235 20.44 5.91 -2.45
CA ILE A 235 19.62 4.74 -2.11
C ILE A 235 19.99 4.19 -0.72
N THR A 236 21.29 4.06 -0.45
CA THR A 236 21.80 3.54 0.84
C THR A 236 21.33 4.43 2.00
N THR A 237 21.41 5.74 1.83
CA THR A 237 20.93 6.70 2.85
C THR A 237 19.44 6.54 3.09
N GLY A 238 18.63 6.49 2.04
CA GLY A 238 17.18 6.29 2.15
C GLY A 238 16.83 4.99 2.89
N PHE A 239 17.44 3.88 2.49
CA PHE A 239 17.16 2.58 3.09
C PHE A 239 17.71 2.39 4.50
N ALA A 240 18.80 3.08 4.86
CA ALA A 240 19.23 3.14 6.26
C ALA A 240 18.17 3.81 7.15
N LEU A 241 17.59 4.94 6.69
CA LEU A 241 16.50 5.61 7.41
C LEU A 241 15.27 4.71 7.58
N LEU A 242 14.97 3.87 6.59
CA LEU A 242 13.92 2.86 6.71
C LEU A 242 14.23 1.81 7.79
N GLY A 243 15.48 1.34 7.86
CA GLY A 243 15.93 0.43 8.93
C GLY A 243 15.73 1.03 10.32
N ILE A 244 16.11 2.29 10.52
CA ILE A 244 15.88 3.04 11.77
C ILE A 244 14.37 3.12 12.06
N ALA A 245 13.56 3.47 11.07
CA ALA A 245 12.11 3.61 11.25
C ALA A 245 11.45 2.28 11.65
N MET A 246 11.88 1.15 11.08
CA MET A 246 11.41 -0.17 11.48
C MET A 246 11.87 -0.56 12.89
N ALA A 247 13.10 -0.20 13.29
CA ALA A 247 13.55 -0.39 14.67
C ALA A 247 12.69 0.40 15.68
N ASN A 248 12.29 1.63 15.32
CA ASN A 248 11.35 2.41 16.11
C ASN A 248 9.98 1.71 16.22
N MET A 249 9.48 1.10 15.14
CA MET A 249 8.25 0.31 15.19
C MET A 249 8.36 -0.89 16.14
N VAL A 250 9.51 -1.57 16.17
CA VAL A 250 9.75 -2.66 17.14
C VAL A 250 9.70 -2.15 18.58
N ASN A 251 10.35 -1.02 18.84
CA ASN A 251 10.38 -0.44 20.18
C ASN A 251 8.97 -0.03 20.67
N LEU A 252 8.06 0.33 19.77
CA LEU A 252 6.71 0.79 20.11
C LEU A 252 5.66 -0.34 20.14
N VAL A 253 5.73 -1.27 19.18
CA VAL A 253 4.67 -2.28 18.95
C VAL A 253 5.13 -3.68 19.33
N ASN A 254 6.44 -3.94 19.31
CA ASN A 254 7.04 -5.26 19.57
C ASN A 254 6.35 -6.41 18.81
N PRO A 255 6.32 -6.36 17.46
CA PRO A 255 5.67 -7.40 16.67
C PRO A 255 6.47 -8.70 16.67
N GLY A 256 5.83 -9.82 16.29
CA GLY A 256 6.55 -11.07 16.04
C GLY A 256 7.32 -11.08 14.72
N VAL A 257 6.88 -10.30 13.73
CA VAL A 257 7.50 -10.19 12.41
C VAL A 257 7.26 -8.83 11.78
N ILE A 258 8.20 -8.37 10.95
CA ILE A 258 8.00 -7.25 10.04
C ILE A 258 7.98 -7.79 8.61
N VAL A 259 6.88 -7.59 7.90
CA VAL A 259 6.77 -7.92 6.47
C VAL A 259 7.09 -6.67 5.67
N LEU A 260 8.04 -6.76 4.73
CA LEU A 260 8.44 -5.68 3.85
C LEU A 260 7.99 -5.99 2.43
N GLY A 261 7.18 -5.10 1.84
CA GLY A 261 6.62 -5.29 0.51
C GLY A 261 6.50 -4.01 -0.30
N GLY A 262 5.74 -4.09 -1.38
CA GLY A 262 5.49 -2.99 -2.31
C GLY A 262 6.45 -2.95 -3.50
N GLY A 263 6.00 -2.33 -4.59
CA GLY A 263 6.66 -2.38 -5.90
C GLY A 263 8.08 -1.79 -5.93
N LEU A 264 8.43 -0.91 -4.98
CA LEU A 264 9.76 -0.31 -4.89
C LEU A 264 10.83 -1.33 -4.49
N MET A 265 10.45 -2.35 -3.71
CA MET A 265 11.38 -3.35 -3.19
C MET A 265 11.99 -4.24 -4.29
N ALA A 266 11.28 -4.42 -5.41
CA ALA A 266 11.81 -5.14 -6.57
C ALA A 266 13.06 -4.45 -7.17
N GLY A 267 13.10 -3.12 -7.17
CA GLY A 267 14.27 -2.35 -7.60
C GLY A 267 15.39 -2.30 -6.55
N GLY A 268 15.01 -2.35 -5.27
CA GLY A 268 15.88 -2.22 -4.11
C GLY A 268 16.49 -3.50 -3.55
N ALA A 269 16.25 -4.67 -4.16
CA ALA A 269 16.70 -5.97 -3.63
C ALA A 269 18.21 -6.02 -3.31
N ALA A 270 19.05 -5.37 -4.12
CA ALA A 270 20.51 -5.30 -3.89
C ALA A 270 20.89 -4.54 -2.60
N PHE A 271 20.00 -3.69 -2.10
CA PHE A 271 20.20 -2.85 -0.91
C PHE A 271 19.53 -3.43 0.34
N ARG A 272 19.00 -4.66 0.26
CA ARG A 272 18.32 -5.31 1.37
C ARG A 272 19.17 -5.39 2.63
N SER A 273 20.48 -5.67 2.48
CA SER A 273 21.44 -5.72 3.57
C SER A 273 21.66 -4.37 4.28
N VAL A 274 21.46 -3.24 3.57
CA VAL A 274 21.55 -1.90 4.17
C VAL A 274 20.42 -1.69 5.17
N ILE A 275 19.21 -2.08 4.78
CA ILE A 275 18.01 -2.01 5.62
C ILE A 275 18.22 -2.86 6.88
N GLU A 276 18.63 -4.12 6.70
CA GLU A 276 18.83 -5.06 7.81
C GLU A 276 19.93 -4.61 8.76
N LYS A 277 21.08 -4.17 8.24
CA LYS A 277 22.17 -3.65 9.07
C LYS A 277 21.69 -2.46 9.89
N SER A 278 21.09 -1.46 9.24
CA SER A 278 20.64 -0.26 9.94
C SER A 278 19.54 -0.55 10.95
N TYR A 279 18.66 -1.51 10.66
CA TYR A 279 17.66 -2.01 11.60
C TYR A 279 18.32 -2.65 12.83
N MET A 280 19.21 -3.60 12.63
CA MET A 280 19.90 -4.31 13.72
C MET A 280 20.73 -3.36 14.59
N ASP A 281 21.41 -2.39 13.98
CA ASP A 281 22.19 -1.36 14.69
C ASP A 281 21.30 -0.41 15.52
N SER A 282 20.02 -0.29 15.18
CA SER A 282 19.06 0.65 15.81
C SER A 282 18.10 0.02 16.80
N VAL A 283 17.87 -1.30 16.72
CA VAL A 283 17.02 -2.00 17.68
C VAL A 283 17.71 -2.01 19.04
N ARG A 284 16.95 -1.76 20.11
CA ARG A 284 17.49 -1.73 21.47
C ARG A 284 18.13 -3.09 21.81
N SER A 285 19.43 -3.08 22.06
CA SER A 285 20.35 -4.21 22.22
C SER A 285 20.10 -5.17 23.40
N PHE A 286 18.97 -5.07 24.09
CA PHE A 286 18.57 -5.95 25.20
C PHE A 286 17.32 -6.79 24.91
N ALA A 287 16.85 -6.84 23.66
CA ALA A 287 15.73 -7.71 23.28
C ALA A 287 16.19 -9.18 23.27
N ALA A 288 15.47 -10.05 23.99
CA ALA A 288 15.72 -11.50 23.98
C ALA A 288 15.56 -12.12 22.58
N SER A 289 14.84 -11.44 21.68
CA SER A 289 14.73 -11.73 20.26
C SER A 289 14.42 -10.46 19.48
N VAL A 290 15.14 -10.20 18.38
CA VAL A 290 14.80 -9.13 17.43
C VAL A 290 13.85 -9.69 16.37
N PRO A 291 12.69 -9.06 16.11
CA PRO A 291 11.76 -9.53 15.08
C PRO A 291 12.45 -9.60 13.71
N ALA A 292 12.23 -10.69 12.98
CA ALA A 292 12.76 -10.83 11.64
C ALA A 292 12.05 -9.86 10.70
N ILE A 293 12.80 -9.30 9.75
CA ILE A 293 12.23 -8.63 8.58
C ILE A 293 12.16 -9.67 7.47
N VAL A 294 10.98 -9.95 6.94
CA VAL A 294 10.77 -10.89 5.83
C VAL A 294 10.16 -10.16 4.64
N ASP A 295 10.37 -10.66 3.44
CA ASP A 295 9.73 -10.10 2.25
C ASP A 295 8.25 -10.51 2.17
N SER A 296 7.41 -9.63 1.63
CA SER A 296 6.01 -9.91 1.32
C SER A 296 5.90 -11.12 0.41
N GLN A 297 5.15 -12.12 0.84
CA GLN A 297 4.95 -13.35 0.07
C GLN A 297 3.92 -13.14 -1.05
N LEU A 298 2.93 -12.28 -0.84
CA LEU A 298 1.88 -12.02 -1.84
C LEU A 298 2.30 -10.96 -2.87
N GLY A 299 3.32 -10.17 -2.57
CA GLY A 299 3.87 -9.17 -3.47
C GLY A 299 2.80 -8.20 -3.98
N ALA A 300 2.71 -8.06 -5.31
CA ALA A 300 1.73 -7.18 -5.96
C ALA A 300 0.26 -7.56 -5.68
N LYS A 301 -0.02 -8.80 -5.23
CA LYS A 301 -1.37 -9.26 -4.91
C LYS A 301 -1.74 -9.11 -3.43
N ALA A 302 -0.87 -8.54 -2.59
CA ALA A 302 -1.13 -8.44 -1.15
C ALA A 302 -2.44 -7.70 -0.85
N VAL A 303 -2.70 -6.58 -1.54
CA VAL A 303 -3.93 -5.78 -1.36
C VAL A 303 -5.15 -6.54 -1.83
N THR A 304 -5.16 -7.06 -3.07
CA THR A 304 -6.34 -7.72 -3.64
C THR A 304 -6.66 -9.05 -2.92
N LYS A 305 -5.65 -9.79 -2.47
CA LYS A 305 -5.86 -10.99 -1.65
C LYS A 305 -6.34 -10.67 -0.24
N GLY A 306 -5.86 -9.60 0.38
CA GLY A 306 -6.41 -9.12 1.64
C GLY A 306 -7.86 -8.67 1.52
N ALA A 307 -8.18 -7.94 0.46
CA ALA A 307 -9.55 -7.53 0.12
C ALA A 307 -10.47 -8.74 -0.06
N TRP A 308 -9.99 -9.79 -0.73
CA TRP A 308 -10.73 -11.04 -0.87
C TRP A 308 -11.03 -11.69 0.49
N VAL A 309 -10.01 -11.82 1.37
CA VAL A 309 -10.20 -12.40 2.71
C VAL A 309 -11.26 -11.64 3.50
N GLU A 310 -11.18 -10.30 3.47
CA GLU A 310 -12.09 -9.46 4.22
C GLU A 310 -13.51 -9.48 3.65
N GLY A 311 -13.66 -9.42 2.33
CA GLY A 311 -14.96 -9.57 1.69
C GLY A 311 -15.59 -10.94 1.98
N LYS A 312 -14.78 -12.01 2.01
CA LYS A 312 -15.25 -13.35 2.39
C LYS A 312 -15.78 -13.38 3.82
N ARG A 313 -15.06 -12.80 4.79
CA ARG A 313 -15.52 -12.66 6.18
C ARG A 313 -16.86 -11.94 6.29
N ILE A 314 -17.02 -10.84 5.55
CA ILE A 314 -18.27 -10.07 5.50
C ILE A 314 -19.43 -10.92 4.97
N LEU A 315 -19.21 -11.70 3.91
CA LEU A 315 -20.24 -12.58 3.35
C LEU A 315 -20.58 -13.77 4.26
N GLU A 316 -19.60 -14.27 5.02
CA GLU A 316 -19.78 -15.38 5.98
C GLU A 316 -20.32 -14.91 7.33
N GLY A 317 -20.31 -13.60 7.61
CA GLY A 317 -20.80 -13.01 8.86
C GLY A 317 -19.87 -13.24 10.06
N VAL A 318 -18.55 -13.30 9.82
CA VAL A 318 -17.51 -13.61 10.81
C VAL A 318 -16.61 -12.42 11.09
#